data_AF-A0A6P6CFD8-F1
#
_entry.id   AF-A0A6P6CFD8-F1
#
_cell.length_a   1.000
_cell.length_b   1.000
_cell.length_c   1.000
_cell.angle_alpha   90.00
_cell.angle_beta   90.00
_cell.angle_gamma   90.00
#
_symmetry.space_group_name_H-M   'P 1'
#
loop_
_entity.id
_entity.type
_entity.pdbx_description
1 polymer ?
#
loop_
_entity_poly.entity_id
_entity_poly.type
_entity_poly.pdbx_seq_one_letter_code
_entity_poly.pdbx_strand_id
1 'polypeptide(L)'
;MRLLERMRKEWFMIGIVLAIAGAKLEPSIGVNGGPLKPEITVSYIAVATIFFNSGLSLKTEELTSALVHVRLHLFIQIFTLAFFPATIWLFLQLLSITPINEWLLKGLQTVGCMPPPVSSAVILTKAVGGNE
;
A
#
# COMPACT_ATOMS: atom_id res chain seq x y z
N MET A 1 13.48 20.43 20.79
CA MET A 1 13.64 18.96 20.97
C MET A 1 12.39 18.18 20.61
N ARG A 2 11.20 18.51 21.17
CA ARG A 2 9.92 17.83 20.89
C ARG A 2 9.49 17.75 19.41
N LEU A 3 9.83 18.76 18.60
CA LEU A 3 9.49 18.79 17.17
C LEU A 3 10.36 17.84 16.34
N LEU A 4 11.67 17.84 16.60
CA LEU A 4 12.64 16.94 15.97
C LEU A 4 12.33 15.46 16.29
N GLU A 5 11.92 15.17 17.54
CA GLU A 5 11.49 13.82 17.91
C GLU A 5 10.21 13.39 17.19
N ARG A 6 9.23 14.29 17.03
CA ARG A 6 8.03 14.03 16.25
C ARG A 6 8.34 13.81 14.77
N MET A 7 9.21 14.65 14.19
CA MET A 7 9.65 14.49 12.80
C MET A 7 10.38 13.16 12.58
N ARG A 8 11.20 12.73 13.54
CA ARG A 8 11.86 11.43 13.48
C ARG A 8 10.88 10.27 13.60
N LYS A 9 9.80 10.41 14.38
CA LYS A 9 8.76 9.38 14.51
C LYS A 9 7.94 9.25 13.22
N GLU A 10 7.55 10.37 12.63
CA GLU A 10 6.69 10.45 11.44
C GLU A 10 7.49 10.65 10.14
N TRP A 11 8.77 10.27 10.14
CA TRP A 11 9.71 10.57 9.05
C TRP A 11 9.23 10.04 7.70
N PHE A 12 8.56 8.88 7.69
CA PHE A 12 8.03 8.25 6.50
C PHE A 12 6.89 9.08 5.89
N MET A 13 5.94 9.55 6.71
CA MET A 13 4.84 10.40 6.26
C MET A 13 5.34 11.72 5.70
N ILE A 14 6.31 12.35 6.39
CA ILE A 14 6.96 13.57 5.92
C ILE A 14 7.67 13.31 4.58
N GLY A 15 8.38 12.18 4.47
CA GLY A 15 9.04 11.75 3.23
C GLY A 15 8.08 11.62 2.06
N ILE A 16 6.90 11.01 2.25
CA ILE A 16 5.86 10.91 1.21
C ILE A 16 5.42 12.29 0.74
N VAL A 17 5.08 13.19 1.66
CA VAL A 17 4.62 14.54 1.32
C VAL A 17 5.69 15.31 0.56
N LEU A 18 6.95 15.23 0.99
CA LEU A 18 8.08 15.86 0.30
C LEU A 18 8.31 15.27 -1.09
N ALA A 19 8.18 13.95 -1.27
CA ALA A 19 8.30 13.30 -2.57
C ALA A 19 7.19 13.74 -3.53
N ILE A 20 5.94 13.82 -3.06
CA ILE A 20 4.81 14.32 -3.87
C ILE A 20 5.03 15.78 -4.25
N ALA A 21 5.45 16.62 -3.30
CA ALA A 21 5.75 18.02 -3.56
C ALA A 21 6.91 18.17 -4.58
N GLY A 22 7.97 17.37 -4.44
CA GLY A 22 9.09 17.33 -5.37
C GLY A 22 8.66 16.91 -6.78
N ALA A 23 7.84 15.85 -6.90
CA ALA A 23 7.29 15.41 -8.18
C ALA A 23 6.38 16.46 -8.84
N LYS A 24 5.68 17.27 -8.03
CA LYS A 24 4.88 18.39 -8.53
C LYS A 24 5.75 19.55 -9.04
N LEU A 25 6.88 19.82 -8.40
CA LEU A 25 7.79 20.91 -8.78
C LEU A 25 8.64 20.57 -10.01
N GLU A 26 9.15 19.34 -10.08
CA GLU A 26 9.99 18.89 -11.19
C GLU A 26 9.53 17.49 -11.68
N PRO A 27 8.45 17.43 -12.47
CA PRO A 27 7.93 16.17 -12.96
C PRO A 27 8.87 15.49 -13.97
N SER A 28 9.73 16.24 -14.67
CA SER A 28 10.61 15.68 -15.73
C SER A 28 11.61 14.65 -15.21
N ILE A 29 11.95 14.70 -13.92
CA ILE A 29 12.81 13.71 -13.26
C ILE A 29 12.13 12.34 -13.21
N GLY A 30 10.82 12.32 -12.91
CA GLY A 30 10.05 11.12 -12.58
C GLY A 30 9.12 10.61 -13.68
N VAL A 31 9.19 11.15 -14.90
CA VAL A 31 8.49 10.58 -16.07
C VAL A 31 9.28 9.41 -16.64
N ASN A 32 8.60 8.54 -17.40
CA ASN A 32 9.26 7.47 -18.15
C ASN A 32 10.31 8.05 -19.11
N GLY A 33 11.50 7.45 -19.16
CA GLY A 33 12.65 7.96 -19.91
C GLY A 33 13.35 9.16 -19.26
N GLY A 34 12.82 9.70 -18.16
CA GLY A 34 13.46 10.75 -17.37
C GLY A 34 14.70 10.25 -16.61
N PRO A 35 15.48 11.14 -15.99
CA PRO A 35 16.69 10.79 -15.22
C PRO A 35 16.49 9.67 -14.19
N LEU A 36 15.34 9.63 -13.51
CA LEU A 36 15.05 8.59 -12.51
C LEU A 36 14.79 7.23 -13.17
N LYS A 37 14.33 7.19 -14.42
CA LYS A 37 13.86 5.98 -15.12
C LYS A 37 12.96 5.11 -14.23
N PRO A 38 11.83 5.66 -13.73
CA PRO A 38 10.94 4.97 -12.79
C PRO A 38 10.49 3.60 -13.30
N GLU A 39 10.39 3.42 -14.62
CA GLU A 39 10.08 2.15 -15.27
C GLU A 39 11.07 1.02 -14.95
N ILE A 40 12.32 1.35 -14.55
CA ILE A 40 13.33 0.39 -14.12
C ILE A 40 13.58 0.53 -12.61
N THR A 41 13.94 1.72 -12.15
CA THR A 41 14.41 1.94 -10.77
C THR A 41 13.29 1.73 -9.75
N VAL A 42 12.08 2.18 -10.05
CA VAL A 42 10.94 2.02 -9.15
C VAL A 42 10.25 0.68 -9.42
N SER A 43 9.75 0.48 -10.63
CA SER A 43 8.89 -0.65 -10.98
C SER A 43 9.57 -2.01 -10.84
N TYR A 44 10.88 -2.11 -11.09
CA TYR A 44 11.62 -3.36 -10.92
C TYR A 44 12.49 -3.34 -9.67
N ILE A 45 13.43 -2.40 -9.55
CA ILE A 45 14.46 -2.47 -8.51
C ILE A 45 13.84 -2.23 -7.13
N ALA A 46 13.11 -1.12 -6.94
CA ALA A 46 12.51 -0.79 -5.65
C ALA A 46 11.44 -1.81 -5.24
N VAL A 47 10.53 -2.17 -6.15
CA VAL A 47 9.51 -3.19 -5.90
C VAL A 47 10.15 -4.52 -5.52
N ALA A 48 11.12 -5.03 -6.30
CA ALA A 48 11.80 -6.29 -5.99
C ALA A 48 12.50 -6.23 -4.62
N THR A 49 13.17 -5.12 -4.31
CA THR A 49 13.85 -4.93 -3.02
C THR A 49 12.86 -4.95 -1.86
N ILE A 50 11.72 -4.27 -1.97
CA ILE A 50 10.69 -4.24 -0.93
C ILE A 50 10.11 -5.64 -0.71
N PHE A 51 9.75 -6.35 -1.78
CA PHE A 51 9.19 -7.70 -1.67
C PHE A 51 10.23 -8.72 -1.18
N PHE A 52 11.49 -8.60 -1.59
CA PHE A 52 12.58 -9.45 -1.12
C PHE A 52 12.85 -9.24 0.37
N ASN A 53 12.99 -8.00 0.83
CA ASN A 53 13.18 -7.68 2.25
C ASN A 53 11.97 -8.10 3.10
N SER A 54 10.75 -7.91 2.57
CA SER A 54 9.54 -8.38 3.23
C SER A 54 9.54 -9.90 3.36
N GLY A 55 9.93 -10.62 2.30
CA GLY A 55 10.06 -12.07 2.31
C GLY A 55 11.12 -12.59 3.29
N LEU A 56 12.30 -11.96 3.34
CA LEU A 56 13.35 -12.29 4.30
C LEU A 56 12.95 -12.03 5.75
N SER A 57 12.02 -11.11 5.99
CA SER A 57 11.53 -10.78 7.32
C SER A 57 10.46 -11.77 7.83
N LEU A 58 9.97 -12.67 6.97
CA LEU A 58 8.97 -13.67 7.35
C LEU A 58 9.63 -14.84 8.07
N LYS A 59 9.11 -15.18 9.25
CA LYS A 59 9.51 -16.38 9.98
C LYS A 59 8.72 -17.59 9.46
N THR A 60 9.42 -18.67 9.15
CA THR A 60 8.81 -19.91 8.64
C THR A 60 7.79 -20.52 9.62
N GLU A 61 8.03 -20.34 10.93
CA GLU A 61 7.13 -20.80 11.99
C GLU A 61 5.77 -20.09 11.94
N GLU A 62 5.78 -18.76 11.77
CA GLU A 62 4.57 -17.95 11.62
C GLU A 62 3.78 -18.36 10.39
N LEU A 63 4.48 -18.59 9.26
CA LEU A 63 3.86 -19.06 8.03
C LEU A 63 3.19 -20.42 8.22
N THR A 64 3.85 -21.33 8.93
CA THR A 64 3.33 -22.69 9.18
C THR A 64 2.13 -22.66 10.13
N SER A 65 2.21 -21.88 11.20
CA SER A 65 1.12 -21.69 12.16
C SER A 65 -0.11 -21.08 11.48
N ALA A 66 0.11 -20.07 10.64
CA ALA A 66 -0.96 -19.42 9.90
C ALA A 66 -1.74 -20.42 9.02
N LEU A 67 -1.07 -21.36 8.34
CA LEU A 67 -1.74 -22.32 7.44
C LEU A 67 -2.81 -23.18 8.13
N VAL A 68 -2.72 -23.37 9.44
CA VAL A 68 -3.66 -24.19 10.22
C VAL A 68 -4.99 -23.45 10.46
N HIS A 69 -5.01 -22.12 10.40
CA HIS A 69 -6.19 -21.29 10.67
C HIS A 69 -7.06 -21.04 9.42
N VAL A 70 -7.50 -22.12 8.77
CA VAL A 70 -8.23 -22.08 7.48
C VAL A 70 -9.49 -21.20 7.53
N ARG A 71 -10.27 -21.23 8.61
CA ARG A 71 -11.48 -20.40 8.75
C ARG A 71 -11.15 -18.90 8.76
N LEU A 72 -10.05 -18.52 9.43
CA LEU A 72 -9.59 -17.14 9.48
C LEU A 72 -9.09 -16.69 8.11
N HIS A 73 -8.31 -17.53 7.42
CA HIS A 73 -7.84 -17.23 6.06
C HIS A 73 -8.97 -17.06 5.07
N LEU A 74 -9.97 -17.94 5.08
CA LEU A 74 -11.15 -17.80 4.22
C LEU A 74 -11.89 -16.50 4.50
N PHE A 75 -12.07 -16.13 5.77
CA PHE A 75 -12.69 -14.87 6.13
C PHE A 75 -11.89 -13.67 5.60
N ILE A 76 -10.58 -13.62 5.87
CA ILE A 76 -9.70 -12.54 5.42
C ILE A 76 -9.69 -12.43 3.89
N GLN A 77 -9.63 -13.57 3.19
CA GLN A 77 -9.61 -13.61 1.73
C GLN A 77 -10.92 -13.11 1.13
N ILE A 78 -12.07 -13.55 1.63
CA ILE A 78 -13.39 -13.07 1.19
C ILE A 78 -13.54 -11.58 1.50
N PHE A 79 -13.12 -11.15 2.68
CA PHE A 79 -13.23 -9.76 3.08
C PHE A 79 -12.37 -8.85 2.18
N THR A 80 -11.13 -9.26 1.91
CA THR A 80 -10.14 -8.45 1.18
C THR A 80 -10.35 -8.50 -0.33
N LEU A 81 -10.73 -9.65 -0.90
CA LEU A 81 -10.80 -9.83 -2.35
C LEU A 81 -12.23 -9.83 -2.92
N ALA A 82 -13.26 -9.95 -2.09
CA ALA A 82 -14.65 -9.89 -2.55
C ALA A 82 -15.41 -8.71 -1.92
N PHE A 83 -15.50 -8.66 -0.58
CA PHE A 83 -16.31 -7.66 0.10
C PHE A 83 -15.79 -6.23 -0.13
N PHE A 84 -14.50 -5.99 0.11
CA PHE A 84 -13.93 -4.65 -0.04
C PHE A 84 -13.93 -4.17 -1.51
N PRO A 85 -13.50 -4.96 -2.51
CA PRO A 85 -13.58 -4.56 -3.91
C PRO A 85 -15.01 -4.32 -4.39
N ALA A 86 -15.98 -5.11 -3.94
CA ALA A 86 -17.41 -4.91 -4.26
C ALA A 86 -17.96 -3.63 -3.63
N THR A 87 -17.56 -3.32 -2.40
CA THR A 87 -17.94 -2.08 -1.70
C THR A 87 -17.38 -0.86 -2.42
N ILE A 88 -16.10 -0.90 -2.82
CA ILE A 88 -15.47 0.15 -3.61
C ILE A 88 -16.16 0.28 -4.97
N TRP A 89 -16.45 -0.83 -5.64
CA TRP A 89 -17.15 -0.80 -6.92
C TRP A 89 -18.52 -0.12 -6.82
N LEU A 90 -19.32 -0.46 -5.79
CA LEU A 90 -20.62 0.16 -5.56
C LEU A 90 -20.47 1.67 -5.27
N PHE A 91 -19.50 2.05 -4.44
CA PHE A 91 -19.18 3.45 -4.19
C PHE A 91 -18.78 4.20 -5.47
N LEU A 92 -18.00 3.56 -6.35
CA LEU A 92 -17.60 4.14 -7.63
C LEU A 92 -18.75 4.29 -8.63
N GLN A 93 -19.80 3.46 -8.55
CA GLN A 93 -21.03 3.69 -9.32
C GLN A 93 -21.72 4.99 -8.91
N LEU A 94 -21.64 5.37 -7.63
CA LEU A 94 -22.17 6.66 -7.18
C LEU A 94 -21.26 7.82 -7.61
N LEU A 95 -19.94 7.63 -7.66
CA LEU A 95 -19.02 8.67 -8.12
C LEU A 95 -19.04 8.86 -9.63
N SER A 96 -19.38 7.84 -10.42
CA SER A 96 -19.39 7.92 -11.89
C SER A 96 -20.45 8.86 -12.46
N ILE A 97 -21.48 9.22 -11.68
CA ILE A 97 -22.48 10.23 -12.06
C ILE A 97 -21.96 11.67 -11.94
N THR A 98 -20.80 11.85 -11.30
CA THR A 98 -20.15 13.15 -11.11
C THR A 98 -19.14 13.40 -12.22
N PRO A 99 -18.66 14.65 -12.45
CA PRO A 99 -17.68 14.95 -13.50
C PRO A 99 -16.24 14.49 -13.17
N ILE A 100 -16.07 13.48 -12.30
CA ILE A 100 -14.75 12.93 -11.96
C ILE A 100 -14.19 12.18 -13.17
N ASN A 101 -12.88 12.34 -13.40
CA ASN A 101 -12.18 11.67 -14.49
C ASN A 101 -12.27 10.14 -14.39
N GLU A 102 -12.63 9.47 -15.49
CA GLU A 102 -12.81 8.01 -15.54
C GLU A 102 -11.54 7.23 -15.16
N TRP A 103 -10.36 7.73 -15.52
CA TRP A 103 -9.09 7.08 -15.16
C TRP A 103 -8.81 7.16 -13.66
N LEU A 104 -9.26 8.22 -12.99
CA LEU A 104 -9.17 8.31 -11.53
C LEU A 104 -10.08 7.27 -10.87
N LEU A 105 -11.29 7.06 -11.39
CA LEU A 105 -12.20 6.02 -10.90
C LEU A 105 -11.61 4.62 -11.11
N LYS A 106 -11.00 4.35 -12.28
CA LYS A 106 -10.28 3.09 -12.55
C LYS A 106 -9.07 2.90 -11.63
N GLY A 107 -8.35 3.98 -11.32
CA GLY A 107 -7.27 3.97 -10.34
C GLY A 107 -7.76 3.59 -8.93
N LEU A 108 -8.86 4.20 -8.48
CA LEU A 108 -9.50 3.88 -7.20
C LEU A 108 -9.98 2.42 -7.15
N GLN A 109 -10.59 1.91 -8.23
CA GLN A 109 -10.99 0.51 -8.31
C GLN A 109 -9.77 -0.41 -8.22
N THR A 110 -8.71 -0.11 -8.96
CA THR A 110 -7.48 -0.90 -8.96
C THR A 110 -6.89 -1.00 -7.56
N VAL A 111 -6.72 0.13 -6.87
CA VAL A 111 -6.20 0.17 -5.50
C VAL A 111 -7.15 -0.54 -4.52
N GLY A 112 -8.47 -0.40 -4.71
CA GLY A 112 -9.47 -1.10 -3.91
C GLY A 112 -9.45 -2.62 -4.06
N CYS A 113 -8.86 -3.16 -5.14
CA CYS A 113 -8.65 -4.58 -5.34
C CYS A 113 -7.32 -5.11 -4.80
N MET A 114 -6.41 -4.24 -4.35
CA MET A 114 -5.10 -4.66 -3.86
C MET A 114 -5.18 -5.12 -2.39
N PRO A 115 -4.44 -6.18 -2.01
CA PRO A 115 -4.34 -6.57 -0.62
C PRO A 115 -3.64 -5.48 0.22
N PRO A 116 -3.91 -5.40 1.54
CA PRO A 116 -3.26 -4.44 2.40
C PRO A 116 -1.75 -4.73 2.52
N PRO A 117 -0.90 -3.70 2.72
CA PRO A 117 0.52 -3.92 2.95
C PRO A 117 0.77 -4.69 4.26
N VAL A 118 1.47 -5.83 4.17
CA VAL A 118 1.72 -6.73 5.31
C VAL A 118 2.41 -6.02 6.46
N SER A 119 3.42 -5.18 6.17
CA SER A 119 4.20 -4.49 7.20
C SER A 119 3.37 -3.53 8.06
N SER A 120 2.53 -2.69 7.44
CA SER A 120 1.70 -1.74 8.19
C SER A 120 0.56 -2.44 8.91
N ALA A 121 -0.03 -3.48 8.29
CA ALA A 121 -1.07 -4.27 8.92
C ALA A 121 -0.58 -4.91 10.23
N VAL A 122 0.60 -5.54 10.24
CA VAL A 122 1.16 -6.16 11.46
C VAL A 122 1.49 -5.10 12.53
N ILE A 123 2.16 -4.01 12.15
CA ILE A 123 2.54 -2.95 13.11
C ILE A 123 1.30 -2.33 13.76
N LEU A 124 0.26 -2.04 12.98
CA LEU A 124 -0.96 -1.41 13.48
C LEU A 124 -1.80 -2.38 14.32
N THR A 125 -1.90 -3.65 13.91
CA THR A 125 -2.60 -4.68 14.68
C THR A 125 -1.92 -4.93 16.03
N LYS A 126 -0.58 -5.00 16.06
CA LYS A 126 0.19 -5.07 17.32
C LYS A 126 -0.06 -3.87 18.22
N ALA A 127 -0.07 -2.66 17.65
CA ALA A 127 -0.25 -1.43 18.42
C ALA A 127 -1.59 -1.36 19.16
N VAL A 128 -2.61 -2.08 18.68
CA VAL A 128 -3.93 -2.18 19.31
C VAL A 128 -4.14 -3.48 20.09
N GLY A 129 -3.11 -4.31 20.26
CA GLY A 129 -3.20 -5.60 20.97
C GLY A 129 -3.98 -6.68 20.22
N GLY A 130 -4.07 -6.56 18.89
CA GLY A 130 -4.71 -7.56 18.04
C GLY A 130 -3.84 -8.80 17.81
N ASN A 131 -4.41 -9.78 17.11
CA ASN A 131 -3.73 -11.02 16.75
C ASN A 131 -2.77 -10.79 15.58
N GLU A 132 -1.50 -11.16 15.75
CA GLU A 132 -0.47 -11.12 14.69
C GLU A 132 -0.59 -12.35 13.77
#